data_AF-A0A963Y2F7-F1
#
_entry.id   AF-A0A963Y2F7-F1
#
_cell.length_a   1.000
_cell.length_b   1.000
_cell.length_c   1.000
_cell.angle_alpha   90.00
_cell.angle_beta   90.00
_cell.angle_gamma   90.00
#
_symmetry.space_group_name_H-M   'P 1'
#
loop_
_entity.id
_entity.type
_entity.pdbx_description
1 polymer ?
#
loop_
_entity_poly.entity_id
_entity_poly.type
_entity_poly.pdbx_seq_one_letter_code
_entity_poly.pdbx_strand_id
1 'polypeptide(L)'
;MSDELISRKIHPRNLTARADHWVRGNSVLTRPESGVDNSFPGLEFDQRNLDKRFFPGLEFEYHLGVPPLLRRVEPNKAADPIDLGPADIGQALILWTLFGTFGHPDGGPLPRIESLLGVTSLSAWRVIHDLEPGPVGLFLAPFSGTGPVLSADEQDEVNAALRGSQNLIRRDANGALIYAVIVGQRAAYLQDGVIAPDLYEPGDLTRSLCAPWQYDFADCGCFYWASNKPDMVAAEPDGDQLYNFQRVRNLATEPPSGAPGDTPEERARYVTIRGWDGNTMRHRAMIEDWETLPVVLEGEETSAFQPGPVEVLPADRVLSRDEVIERLKYLATVEHGLMVEYLYAHYSVNVPRGAPGANS
;
A
#
# COMPACT_ATOMS: atom_id res chain seq x y z
N MET A 1 -17.17 -15.49 -1.80
CA MET A 1 -17.44 -14.76 -3.06
C MET A 1 -18.01 -15.77 -4.05
N SER A 2 -19.08 -15.50 -4.78
CA SER A 2 -19.66 -16.53 -5.67
C SER A 2 -18.74 -16.80 -6.87
N ASP A 3 -18.71 -18.05 -7.36
CA ASP A 3 -17.96 -18.45 -8.57
C ASP A 3 -18.31 -17.57 -9.79
N GLU A 4 -19.54 -17.02 -9.78
CA GLU A 4 -20.03 -16.08 -10.78
C GLU A 4 -19.29 -14.72 -10.75
N LEU A 5 -18.84 -14.24 -9.59
CA LEU A 5 -18.05 -13.02 -9.49
C LEU A 5 -16.58 -13.25 -9.86
N ILE A 6 -16.03 -14.43 -9.58
CA ILE A 6 -14.66 -14.81 -9.96
C ILE A 6 -14.56 -14.94 -11.49
N SER A 7 -15.51 -15.61 -12.13
CA SER A 7 -15.55 -15.74 -13.61
C SER A 7 -15.77 -14.42 -14.35
N ARG A 8 -16.23 -13.37 -13.65
CA ARG A 8 -16.42 -12.01 -14.18
C ARG A 8 -15.20 -11.11 -13.98
N LYS A 9 -14.16 -11.55 -13.26
CA LYS A 9 -12.90 -10.79 -13.13
C LYS A 9 -12.12 -10.87 -14.46
N ILE A 10 -11.65 -9.72 -14.93
CA ILE A 10 -10.81 -9.64 -16.12
C ILE A 10 -9.41 -10.10 -15.71
N HIS A 11 -9.05 -11.32 -16.08
CA HIS A 11 -7.67 -11.79 -15.94
C HIS A 11 -6.86 -11.27 -17.13
N PRO A 12 -5.69 -10.62 -16.91
CA PRO A 12 -4.80 -10.29 -18.01
C PRO A 12 -4.41 -11.58 -18.73
N ARG A 13 -4.85 -11.70 -19.99
CA ARG A 13 -4.60 -12.90 -20.83
C ARG A 13 -3.15 -12.95 -21.33
N ASN A 14 -2.43 -11.85 -21.20
CA ASN A 14 -1.03 -11.76 -21.53
C ASN A 14 -0.20 -12.42 -20.43
N LEU A 15 0.23 -13.67 -20.64
CA LEU A 15 1.14 -14.40 -19.75
C LEU A 15 2.47 -13.66 -19.51
N THR A 16 2.85 -12.73 -20.40
CA THR A 16 4.00 -11.83 -20.25
C THR A 16 3.77 -10.70 -19.23
N ALA A 17 2.51 -10.38 -18.91
CA ALA A 17 2.13 -9.49 -17.80
C ALA A 17 1.93 -10.26 -16.47
N ARG A 18 1.68 -11.58 -16.54
CA ARG A 18 1.70 -12.52 -15.39
C ARG A 18 3.10 -13.07 -15.11
N ALA A 19 4.13 -12.24 -15.28
CA ALA A 19 5.49 -12.74 -15.33
C ALA A 19 5.99 -13.24 -13.97
N ASP A 20 5.82 -14.54 -13.75
CA ASP A 20 6.60 -15.41 -12.83
C ASP A 20 8.07 -15.55 -13.31
N HIS A 21 8.43 -14.85 -14.40
CA HIS A 21 9.77 -14.71 -14.93
C HIS A 21 10.24 -13.26 -14.72
N TRP A 22 11.42 -13.05 -14.15
CA TRP A 22 12.03 -11.72 -14.09
C TRP A 22 12.21 -11.16 -15.51
N VAL A 23 11.31 -10.26 -15.90
CA VAL A 23 11.37 -9.59 -17.21
C VAL A 23 12.58 -8.66 -17.22
N ARG A 24 13.63 -9.07 -17.94
CA ARG A 24 14.83 -8.25 -18.14
C ARG A 24 14.43 -6.90 -18.75
N GLY A 25 14.73 -5.80 -18.07
CA GLY A 25 14.45 -4.44 -18.52
C GLY A 25 13.33 -3.74 -17.76
N ASN A 26 12.47 -4.46 -17.03
CA ASN A 26 11.64 -3.81 -16.02
C ASN A 26 12.54 -3.42 -14.85
N SER A 27 12.52 -2.13 -14.49
CA SER A 27 13.19 -1.66 -13.28
C SER A 27 12.63 -2.42 -12.08
N VAL A 28 13.47 -2.72 -11.09
CA VAL A 28 13.02 -3.28 -9.81
C VAL A 28 11.83 -2.45 -9.31
N LEU A 29 11.92 -1.11 -9.39
CA LEU A 29 10.90 -0.13 -8.99
C LEU A 29 9.51 -0.25 -9.65
N THR A 30 9.32 -1.05 -10.70
CA THR A 30 8.00 -1.24 -11.33
C THR A 30 7.25 -2.47 -10.81
N ARG A 31 7.81 -3.18 -9.83
CA ARG A 31 7.19 -4.34 -9.19
C ARG A 31 6.43 -3.91 -7.93
N PRO A 32 5.31 -4.57 -7.57
CA PRO A 32 4.61 -4.30 -6.32
C PRO A 32 5.55 -4.38 -5.09
N GLU A 33 6.48 -5.33 -5.07
CA GLU A 33 7.49 -5.49 -4.00
C GLU A 33 8.61 -4.45 -4.01
N SER A 34 8.57 -3.50 -4.93
CA SER A 34 9.56 -2.44 -5.10
C SER A 34 8.92 -1.08 -5.32
N GLY A 35 7.59 -1.01 -5.21
CA GLY A 35 6.93 0.22 -4.86
C GLY A 35 7.62 0.76 -3.62
N VAL A 36 7.65 2.07 -3.46
CA VAL A 36 8.24 2.68 -2.25
C VAL A 36 7.32 2.43 -1.03
N ASP A 37 6.33 1.54 -1.20
CA ASP A 37 5.38 1.04 -0.22
C ASP A 37 4.79 2.19 0.58
N ASN A 38 4.45 3.25 -0.17
CA ASN A 38 4.07 4.50 0.43
C ASN A 38 2.70 4.30 1.09
N SER A 39 2.75 4.14 2.39
CA SER A 39 1.59 4.00 3.25
C SER A 39 0.72 5.28 3.30
N PHE A 40 1.03 6.32 2.52
CA PHE A 40 0.29 7.57 2.37
C PHE A 40 0.26 8.08 0.88
N PRO A 41 -0.87 8.58 0.34
CA PRO A 41 -1.41 8.34 -1.01
C PRO A 41 -1.15 9.29 -2.19
N GLY A 42 -1.55 8.74 -3.36
CA GLY A 42 -2.25 9.44 -4.44
C GLY A 42 -2.37 8.61 -5.73
N LEU A 43 -1.51 7.60 -5.92
CA LEU A 43 -1.45 6.77 -7.14
C LEU A 43 -1.10 5.28 -6.91
N GLU A 44 -0.89 4.87 -5.65
CA GLU A 44 -0.38 3.53 -5.30
C GLU A 44 -1.41 2.79 -4.41
N PHE A 45 -1.07 2.35 -3.19
CA PHE A 45 -2.01 1.88 -2.17
C PHE A 45 -1.30 1.77 -0.82
N ASP A 46 -2.03 1.69 0.29
CA ASP A 46 -1.43 1.48 1.60
C ASP A 46 -1.08 0.00 1.79
N GLN A 47 0.21 -0.33 1.65
CA GLN A 47 0.72 -1.68 1.80
C GLN A 47 0.48 -2.26 3.20
N ARG A 48 0.32 -1.44 4.25
CA ARG A 48 -0.07 -1.92 5.59
C ARG A 48 -1.38 -2.68 5.53
N ASN A 49 -2.30 -2.32 4.63
CA ASN A 49 -3.55 -3.06 4.45
C ASN A 49 -3.34 -4.46 3.85
N LEU A 50 -2.25 -4.70 3.10
CA LEU A 50 -1.88 -6.05 2.69
C LEU A 50 -1.53 -6.90 3.92
N ASP A 51 -0.68 -6.35 4.79
CA ASP A 51 -0.19 -7.06 5.96
C ASP A 51 -1.27 -7.27 7.02
N LYS A 52 -2.34 -6.46 7.06
CA LYS A 52 -3.49 -6.70 7.96
C LYS A 52 -4.07 -8.10 7.84
N ARG A 53 -3.91 -8.75 6.68
CA ARG A 53 -4.39 -10.11 6.38
C ARG A 53 -3.24 -11.11 6.17
N PHE A 54 -2.07 -10.89 6.79
CA PHE A 54 -0.90 -11.77 6.67
C PHE A 54 -1.18 -13.22 7.12
N PHE A 55 -2.22 -13.43 7.94
CA PHE A 55 -2.74 -14.75 8.31
C PHE A 55 -4.12 -14.95 7.67
N PRO A 56 -4.34 -16.01 6.86
CA PRO A 56 -5.62 -16.28 6.22
C PRO A 56 -6.76 -16.40 7.24
N GLY A 57 -7.81 -15.59 7.08
CA GLY A 57 -8.96 -15.58 7.97
C GLY A 57 -8.84 -14.72 9.23
N LEU A 58 -7.73 -13.99 9.43
CA LEU A 58 -7.59 -13.02 10.51
C LEU A 58 -7.26 -11.64 9.94
N GLU A 59 -7.84 -10.59 10.54
CA GLU A 59 -7.54 -9.20 10.19
C GLU A 59 -7.04 -8.43 11.42
N PHE A 60 -5.84 -7.85 11.32
CA PHE A 60 -5.20 -7.10 12.40
C PHE A 60 -5.25 -5.58 12.18
N GLU A 61 -5.19 -4.82 13.27
CA GLU A 61 -5.01 -3.37 13.27
C GLU A 61 -3.70 -2.99 13.96
N TYR A 62 -2.92 -2.14 13.30
CA TYR A 62 -1.59 -1.72 13.74
C TYR A 62 -1.58 -0.31 14.30
N HIS A 63 -2.50 0.58 13.91
CA HIS A 63 -2.43 2.02 14.21
C HIS A 63 -2.78 2.40 15.65
N LEU A 64 -2.78 1.44 16.56
CA LEU A 64 -3.03 1.68 17.97
C LEU A 64 -1.70 1.79 18.71
N GLY A 65 -1.70 2.51 19.84
CA GLY A 65 -0.57 2.55 20.78
C GLY A 65 -0.39 1.25 21.58
N VAL A 66 -0.78 0.12 21.00
CA VAL A 66 -0.71 -1.24 21.56
C VAL A 66 -0.21 -2.20 20.48
N PRO A 67 0.21 -3.42 20.83
CA PRO A 67 0.55 -4.43 19.83
C PRO A 67 -0.68 -4.77 18.95
N PRO A 68 -0.49 -5.48 17.82
CA PRO A 68 -1.53 -5.63 16.81
C PRO A 68 -2.83 -6.22 17.37
N LEU A 69 -3.93 -5.51 17.16
CA LEU A 69 -5.25 -5.91 17.65
C LEU A 69 -5.97 -6.74 16.58
N LEU A 70 -6.45 -7.92 16.94
CA LEU A 70 -7.32 -8.71 16.08
C LEU A 70 -8.70 -8.05 15.96
N ARG A 71 -9.04 -7.60 14.75
CA ARG A 71 -10.30 -6.90 14.45
C ARG A 71 -11.39 -7.82 13.93
N ARG A 72 -11.02 -8.79 13.09
CA ARG A 72 -11.98 -9.67 12.42
C ARG A 72 -11.44 -11.08 12.31
N VAL A 73 -12.32 -12.05 12.49
CA VAL A 73 -12.11 -13.45 12.17
C VAL A 73 -13.07 -13.81 11.03
N GLU A 74 -12.53 -14.36 9.96
CA GLU A 74 -13.25 -14.82 8.78
C GLU A 74 -12.93 -16.30 8.57
N PRO A 75 -13.61 -17.23 9.29
CA PRO A 75 -13.25 -18.64 9.29
C PRO A 75 -13.22 -19.27 7.89
N ASN A 76 -14.07 -18.76 6.98
CA ASN A 76 -14.15 -19.24 5.60
C ASN A 76 -12.94 -18.87 4.72
N LYS A 77 -12.04 -18.01 5.20
CA LYS A 77 -10.79 -17.64 4.51
C LYS A 77 -9.56 -18.33 5.11
N ALA A 78 -9.72 -19.09 6.20
CA ALA A 78 -8.66 -19.91 6.79
C ALA A 78 -8.68 -21.32 6.20
N ALA A 79 -7.51 -21.94 6.06
CA ALA A 79 -7.42 -23.34 5.63
C ALA A 79 -7.95 -24.31 6.70
N ASP A 80 -7.65 -24.00 7.96
CA ASP A 80 -8.11 -24.74 9.13
C ASP A 80 -9.17 -23.92 9.90
N PRO A 81 -10.18 -24.57 10.51
CA PRO A 81 -11.16 -23.88 11.34
C PRO A 81 -10.49 -23.13 12.49
N ILE A 82 -10.77 -21.82 12.56
CA ILE A 82 -10.38 -20.96 13.68
C ILE A 82 -11.56 -20.88 14.64
N ASP A 83 -11.43 -21.50 15.82
CA ASP A 83 -12.45 -21.48 16.88
C ASP A 83 -12.37 -20.19 17.73
N LEU A 84 -12.47 -19.05 17.05
CA LEU A 84 -12.59 -17.71 17.64
C LEU A 84 -13.87 -17.05 17.12
N GLY A 85 -14.74 -16.65 18.05
CA GLY A 85 -16.02 -16.04 17.74
C GLY A 85 -16.10 -14.55 18.06
N PRO A 86 -17.24 -13.89 17.74
CA PRO A 86 -17.47 -12.48 18.07
C PRO A 86 -17.29 -12.14 19.56
N ALA A 87 -17.64 -13.07 20.47
CA ALA A 87 -17.44 -12.90 21.91
C ALA A 87 -15.96 -12.86 22.30
N ASP A 88 -15.09 -13.54 21.55
CA ASP A 88 -13.64 -13.52 21.76
C ASP A 88 -13.05 -12.21 21.25
N ILE A 89 -13.44 -11.78 20.05
CA ILE A 89 -13.02 -10.49 19.47
C ILE A 89 -13.42 -9.33 20.39
N GLY A 90 -14.59 -9.40 21.04
CA GLY A 90 -15.06 -8.42 22.01
C GLY A 90 -14.16 -8.26 23.25
N GLN A 91 -13.25 -9.21 23.52
CA GLN A 91 -12.25 -9.13 24.61
C GLN A 91 -10.97 -8.37 24.19
N ALA A 92 -10.95 -7.77 23.00
CA ALA A 92 -9.81 -7.03 22.45
C ALA A 92 -8.53 -7.88 22.42
N LEU A 93 -8.53 -8.92 21.58
CA LEU A 93 -7.41 -9.86 21.46
C LEU A 93 -6.21 -9.22 20.78
N ILE A 94 -5.07 -9.27 21.45
CA ILE A 94 -3.80 -8.72 20.99
C ILE A 94 -2.88 -9.85 20.54
N LEU A 95 -2.17 -9.63 19.44
CA LEU A 95 -1.03 -10.45 19.05
C LEU A 95 0.17 -10.12 19.93
N TRP A 96 0.45 -10.99 20.88
CA TRP A 96 1.53 -10.81 21.86
C TRP A 96 2.85 -11.40 21.37
N THR A 97 2.78 -12.53 20.66
CA THR A 97 3.94 -13.27 20.20
C THR A 97 3.67 -13.87 18.83
N LEU A 98 4.66 -13.83 17.96
CA LEU A 98 4.62 -14.38 16.61
C LEU A 98 5.77 -15.37 16.42
N PHE A 99 5.48 -16.54 15.89
CA PHE A 99 6.48 -17.42 15.30
C PHE A 99 6.43 -17.28 13.77
N GLY A 100 7.59 -17.23 13.14
CA GLY A 100 7.72 -17.35 11.69
C GLY A 100 9.16 -17.21 11.23
N THR A 101 9.33 -17.19 9.92
CA THR A 101 10.64 -17.05 9.27
C THR A 101 10.88 -15.60 8.92
N PHE A 102 12.09 -15.10 9.17
CA PHE A 102 12.46 -13.71 8.91
C PHE A 102 13.86 -13.65 8.31
N GLY A 103 14.15 -12.60 7.56
CA GLY A 103 15.51 -12.32 7.08
C GLY A 103 16.52 -12.19 8.24
N HIS A 104 17.73 -12.70 8.01
CA HIS A 104 18.87 -12.54 8.92
C HIS A 104 20.02 -11.79 8.22
N PRO A 105 20.63 -10.75 8.84
CA PRO A 105 21.70 -9.97 8.23
C PRO A 105 22.90 -10.81 7.77
N ASP A 106 23.24 -11.85 8.53
CA ASP A 106 24.45 -12.66 8.32
C ASP A 106 24.19 -14.02 7.65
N GLY A 107 22.97 -14.29 7.19
CA GLY A 107 22.68 -15.55 6.51
C GLY A 107 21.22 -15.98 6.49
N GLY A 108 20.58 -15.78 5.34
CA GLY A 108 19.33 -16.42 4.94
C GLY A 108 18.11 -16.22 5.86
N PRO A 109 16.95 -16.76 5.48
CA PRO A 109 15.76 -16.75 6.32
C PRO A 109 15.93 -17.68 7.53
N LEU A 110 15.60 -17.22 8.74
CA LEU A 110 15.66 -18.03 9.97
C LEU A 110 14.34 -18.01 10.74
N PRO A 111 13.83 -19.17 11.18
CA PRO A 111 12.63 -19.25 12.01
C PRO A 111 12.93 -18.79 13.44
N ARG A 112 12.11 -17.91 13.99
CA ARG A 112 12.23 -17.43 15.37
C ARG A 112 10.88 -17.02 15.96
N ILE A 113 10.88 -16.88 17.28
CA ILE A 113 9.75 -16.32 18.02
C ILE A 113 10.06 -14.85 18.32
N GLU A 114 9.17 -13.97 17.90
CA GLU A 114 9.21 -12.54 18.15
C GLU A 114 8.15 -12.16 19.19
N SER A 115 8.59 -11.48 20.24
CA SER A 115 7.70 -10.87 21.22
C SER A 115 7.31 -9.48 20.75
N LEU A 116 6.01 -9.19 20.75
CA LEU A 116 5.47 -7.87 20.43
C LEU A 116 5.13 -7.07 21.70
N LEU A 117 5.53 -7.55 22.89
CA LEU A 117 5.35 -6.80 24.13
C LEU A 117 6.05 -5.44 24.06
N GLY A 118 5.28 -4.36 24.17
CA GLY A 118 5.80 -2.99 24.05
C GLY A 118 6.12 -2.56 22.61
N VAL A 119 5.95 -3.44 21.63
CA VAL A 119 6.08 -3.13 20.20
C VAL A 119 4.71 -2.72 19.69
N THR A 120 4.58 -1.48 19.22
CA THR A 120 3.28 -0.89 18.85
C THR A 120 3.37 -0.20 17.50
N SER A 121 2.21 0.16 16.93
CA SER A 121 2.17 1.02 15.74
C SER A 121 3.01 0.45 14.58
N LEU A 122 3.76 1.31 13.90
CA LEU A 122 4.56 0.94 12.72
C LEU A 122 5.71 -0.02 13.06
N SER A 123 6.20 -0.03 14.30
CA SER A 123 7.22 -1.00 14.73
C SER A 123 6.65 -2.42 14.74
N ALA A 124 5.40 -2.58 15.16
CA ALA A 124 4.74 -3.89 15.13
C ALA A 124 4.43 -4.31 13.70
N TRP A 125 3.97 -3.38 12.86
CA TRP A 125 3.80 -3.63 11.43
C TRP A 125 5.11 -4.08 10.76
N ARG A 126 6.24 -3.42 11.04
CA ARG A 126 7.55 -3.82 10.49
C ARG A 126 7.89 -5.28 10.77
N VAL A 127 7.61 -5.76 11.99
CA VAL A 127 7.84 -7.18 12.32
C VAL A 127 6.99 -8.09 11.44
N ILE A 128 5.71 -7.76 11.22
CA ILE A 128 4.83 -8.54 10.34
C ILE A 128 5.26 -8.46 8.88
N HIS A 129 5.72 -7.28 8.45
CA HIS A 129 6.16 -7.03 7.09
C HIS A 129 7.41 -7.85 6.75
N ASP A 130 8.38 -7.92 7.68
CA ASP A 130 9.63 -8.69 7.54
C ASP A 130 9.42 -10.22 7.58
N LEU A 131 8.18 -10.68 7.74
CA LEU A 131 7.83 -12.10 7.79
C LEU A 131 7.88 -12.71 6.39
N GLU A 132 8.67 -13.76 6.24
CA GLU A 132 8.80 -14.52 5.01
C GLU A 132 7.61 -15.48 4.79
N PRO A 133 7.30 -15.85 3.54
CA PRO A 133 6.34 -16.93 3.27
C PRO A 133 6.70 -18.23 4.01
N GLY A 134 5.73 -18.85 4.66
CA GLY A 134 5.91 -20.12 5.35
C GLY A 134 5.05 -20.29 6.59
N PRO A 135 5.38 -21.28 7.45
CA PRO A 135 4.65 -21.55 8.68
C PRO A 135 4.70 -20.37 9.64
N VAL A 136 3.56 -20.05 10.23
CA VAL A 136 3.41 -18.98 11.21
C VAL A 136 2.58 -19.45 12.40
N GLY A 137 2.93 -18.97 13.59
CA GLY A 137 2.20 -19.23 14.83
C GLY A 137 1.89 -17.92 15.55
N LEU A 138 0.65 -17.72 15.96
CA LEU A 138 0.13 -16.48 16.53
C LEU A 138 -0.33 -16.72 17.95
N PHE A 139 0.28 -16.09 18.94
CA PHE A 139 -0.20 -16.09 20.31
C PHE A 139 -1.07 -14.87 20.57
N LEU A 140 -2.35 -15.12 20.79
CA LEU A 140 -3.41 -14.15 21.00
C LEU A 140 -3.92 -14.23 22.45
N ALA A 141 -4.04 -13.09 23.11
CA ALA A 141 -4.69 -13.02 24.42
C ALA A 141 -5.38 -11.65 24.60
N PRO A 142 -6.39 -11.54 25.48
CA PRO A 142 -7.00 -10.25 25.81
C PRO A 142 -5.95 -9.20 26.20
N PHE A 143 -6.23 -7.93 25.89
CA PHE A 143 -5.33 -6.84 26.23
C PHE A 143 -5.08 -6.75 27.75
N SER A 144 -3.81 -6.66 28.14
CA SER A 144 -3.36 -6.31 29.48
C SER A 144 -2.14 -5.40 29.35
N GLY A 145 -2.04 -4.36 30.19
CA GLY A 145 -0.95 -3.36 30.07
C GLY A 145 0.47 -3.94 30.25
N THR A 146 0.58 -5.13 30.85
CA THR A 146 1.85 -5.83 31.12
C THR A 146 2.06 -7.08 30.26
N GLY A 147 1.13 -7.40 29.36
CA GLY A 147 1.09 -8.70 28.68
C GLY A 147 0.43 -9.80 29.53
N PRO A 148 0.11 -10.95 28.90
CA PRO A 148 -0.56 -12.06 29.57
C PRO A 148 0.37 -12.70 30.60
N VAL A 149 -0.18 -13.07 31.75
CA VAL A 149 0.54 -13.75 32.82
C VAL A 149 0.36 -15.25 32.65
N LEU A 150 1.43 -15.94 32.25
CA LEU A 150 1.46 -17.39 32.08
C LEU A 150 2.35 -18.01 33.17
N SER A 151 1.95 -19.19 33.66
CA SER A 151 2.85 -20.07 34.41
C SER A 151 3.96 -20.63 33.52
N ALA A 152 5.00 -21.23 34.11
CA ALA A 152 6.10 -21.83 33.34
C ALA A 152 5.60 -22.93 32.39
N ASP A 153 4.70 -23.80 32.87
CA ASP A 153 4.14 -24.89 32.07
C ASP A 153 3.27 -24.35 30.91
N GLU A 154 2.46 -23.31 31.15
CA GLU A 154 1.68 -22.66 30.10
C GLU A 154 2.58 -21.96 29.06
N GLN A 155 3.67 -21.34 29.52
CA GLN A 155 4.64 -20.69 28.65
C GLN A 155 5.34 -21.71 27.73
N ASP A 156 5.72 -22.87 28.28
CA ASP A 156 6.31 -23.97 27.52
C ASP A 156 5.30 -24.57 26.53
N GLU A 157 4.04 -24.74 26.94
CA GLU A 157 2.96 -25.19 26.07
C GLU A 157 2.72 -24.22 24.91
N VAL A 158 2.63 -22.92 25.19
CA VAL A 158 2.47 -21.87 24.15
C VAL A 158 3.66 -21.88 23.20
N ASN A 159 4.89 -21.98 23.72
CA ASN A 159 6.10 -22.03 22.91
C ASN A 159 6.16 -23.28 22.01
N ALA A 160 5.69 -24.42 22.50
CA ALA A 160 5.59 -25.64 21.72
C ALA A 160 4.50 -25.51 20.64
N ALA A 161 3.33 -24.97 21.00
CA ALA A 161 2.22 -24.76 20.07
C ALA A 161 2.58 -23.78 18.95
N LEU A 162 3.29 -22.68 19.26
CA LEU A 162 3.72 -21.68 18.28
C LEU A 162 4.58 -22.27 17.15
N ARG A 163 5.39 -23.30 17.45
CA ARG A 163 6.24 -24.01 16.49
C ARG A 163 5.57 -25.24 15.88
N GLY A 164 4.40 -25.60 16.40
CA GLY A 164 3.65 -26.79 16.02
C GLY A 164 2.76 -26.57 14.81
N SER A 165 1.84 -27.51 14.62
CA SER A 165 0.87 -27.51 13.52
C SER A 165 -0.58 -27.59 14.00
N GLN A 166 -0.81 -27.49 15.32
CA GLN A 166 -2.15 -27.54 15.90
C GLN A 166 -2.46 -26.27 16.68
N ASN A 167 -3.68 -25.76 16.49
CA ASN A 167 -4.20 -24.67 17.28
C ASN A 167 -4.35 -25.09 18.74
N LEU A 168 -4.07 -24.18 19.65
CA LEU A 168 -4.25 -24.34 21.09
C LEU A 168 -5.18 -23.24 21.58
N ILE A 169 -6.30 -23.60 22.22
CA ILE A 169 -7.24 -22.62 22.76
C ILE A 169 -7.47 -22.95 24.24
N ARG A 170 -7.37 -21.92 25.08
CA ARG A 170 -7.66 -22.01 26.51
C ARG A 170 -8.79 -21.06 26.87
N ARG A 171 -9.80 -21.62 27.51
CA ARG A 171 -10.95 -20.89 28.05
C ARG A 171 -11.08 -21.15 29.54
N ASP A 172 -11.63 -20.19 30.26
CA ASP A 172 -11.96 -20.36 31.67
C ASP A 172 -13.22 -21.21 31.86
N ALA A 173 -13.62 -21.43 33.11
CA ALA A 173 -14.82 -22.19 33.44
C ALA A 173 -16.14 -21.55 32.93
N ASN A 174 -16.11 -20.25 32.62
CA ASN A 174 -17.25 -19.50 32.06
C ASN A 174 -17.24 -19.48 30.52
N GLY A 175 -16.22 -20.09 29.89
CA GLY A 175 -16.02 -20.08 28.44
C GLY A 175 -15.32 -18.83 27.90
N ALA A 176 -14.91 -17.89 28.76
CA ALA A 176 -14.14 -16.71 28.35
C ALA A 176 -12.74 -17.12 27.89
N LEU A 177 -12.21 -16.43 26.87
CA LEU A 177 -10.92 -16.79 26.30
C LEU A 177 -9.80 -16.31 27.23
N ILE A 178 -8.92 -17.23 27.63
CA ILE A 178 -7.70 -16.89 28.36
C ILE A 178 -6.61 -16.55 27.35
N TYR A 179 -6.35 -17.47 26.41
CA TYR A 179 -5.46 -17.26 25.28
C TYR A 179 -5.73 -18.26 24.15
N ALA A 180 -5.21 -17.95 22.97
CA ALA A 180 -5.17 -18.86 21.83
C ALA A 180 -3.79 -18.82 21.16
N VAL A 181 -3.31 -19.98 20.71
CA VAL A 181 -2.25 -20.08 19.71
C VAL A 181 -2.89 -20.57 18.42
N ILE A 182 -2.83 -19.75 17.38
CA ILE A 182 -3.36 -20.08 16.05
C ILE A 182 -2.17 -20.28 15.12
N VAL A 183 -2.10 -21.43 14.47
CA VAL A 183 -1.01 -21.78 13.55
C VAL A 183 -1.52 -21.97 12.13
N GLY A 184 -0.66 -21.71 11.15
CA GLY A 184 -1.03 -21.80 9.76
C GLY A 184 0.12 -21.41 8.83
N GLN A 185 -0.24 -21.03 7.61
CA GLN A 185 0.70 -20.50 6.62
C GLN A 185 0.49 -19.00 6.47
N ARG A 186 1.59 -18.24 6.35
CA ARG A 186 1.53 -16.83 5.95
C ARG A 186 0.82 -16.72 4.61
N ALA A 187 -0.15 -15.82 4.54
CA ALA A 187 -0.85 -15.51 3.31
C ALA A 187 0.14 -14.97 2.26
N ALA A 188 0.04 -15.50 1.04
CA ALA A 188 0.63 -14.86 -0.13
C ALA A 188 -0.31 -13.75 -0.57
N TYR A 189 0.14 -12.50 -0.48
CA TYR A 189 -0.68 -11.36 -0.91
C TYR A 189 -0.68 -11.21 -2.45
N LEU A 190 0.23 -11.87 -3.16
CA LEU A 190 0.23 -12.00 -4.62
C LEU A 190 -0.14 -13.43 -5.03
N GLN A 191 -1.01 -13.54 -6.02
CA GLN A 191 -1.32 -14.75 -6.75
C GLN A 191 -1.21 -14.43 -8.24
N ASP A 192 -0.33 -15.14 -8.96
CA ASP A 192 -0.14 -14.97 -10.40
C ASP A 192 0.22 -13.52 -10.82
N GLY A 193 0.95 -12.80 -9.97
CA GLY A 193 1.32 -11.39 -10.19
C GLY A 193 0.20 -10.38 -9.94
N VAL A 194 -0.92 -10.81 -9.35
CA VAL A 194 -2.05 -9.95 -8.99
C VAL A 194 -2.28 -10.04 -7.48
N ILE A 195 -2.69 -8.93 -6.85
CA ILE A 195 -3.08 -8.93 -5.44
C ILE A 195 -4.22 -9.93 -5.23
N ALA A 196 -4.02 -10.86 -4.28
CA ALA A 196 -4.85 -12.03 -4.05
C ALA A 196 -6.32 -11.64 -3.80
N PRO A 197 -7.22 -11.78 -4.79
CA PRO A 197 -8.49 -11.07 -4.78
C PRO A 197 -9.58 -11.82 -4.00
N ASP A 198 -9.22 -12.95 -3.39
CA ASP A 198 -10.02 -13.70 -2.42
C ASP A 198 -9.70 -13.29 -0.97
N LEU A 199 -8.50 -12.71 -0.76
CA LEU A 199 -8.07 -12.17 0.52
C LEU A 199 -8.50 -10.70 0.67
N TYR A 200 -8.30 -9.89 -0.37
CA TYR A 200 -8.55 -8.44 -0.33
C TYR A 200 -9.84 -8.05 -1.05
N GLU A 201 -10.63 -7.18 -0.42
CA GLU A 201 -11.89 -6.67 -0.94
C GLU A 201 -11.71 -5.32 -1.67
N PRO A 202 -12.60 -4.93 -2.59
CA PRO A 202 -12.57 -3.60 -3.21
C PRO A 202 -12.52 -2.49 -2.16
N GLY A 203 -11.52 -1.62 -2.26
CA GLY A 203 -11.28 -0.52 -1.31
C GLY A 203 -10.35 -0.87 -0.14
N ASP A 204 -10.04 -2.14 0.11
CA ASP A 204 -9.14 -2.54 1.22
C ASP A 204 -7.77 -1.87 1.10
N LEU A 205 -7.28 -1.69 -0.12
CA LEU A 205 -5.96 -1.12 -0.41
C LEU A 205 -5.87 0.39 -0.18
N THR A 206 -6.99 1.12 -0.26
CA THR A 206 -7.01 2.59 -0.23
C THR A 206 -7.77 3.17 0.97
N ARG A 207 -8.44 2.35 1.77
CA ARG A 207 -9.33 2.79 2.88
C ARG A 207 -8.66 3.61 3.99
N SER A 208 -7.34 3.53 4.12
CA SER A 208 -6.55 4.22 5.15
C SER A 208 -5.82 5.46 4.62
N LEU A 209 -5.90 5.70 3.32
CA LEU A 209 -5.39 6.90 2.66
C LEU A 209 -6.30 8.09 3.01
N CYS A 210 -5.79 9.34 3.04
CA CYS A 210 -6.66 10.45 3.40
C CYS A 210 -7.73 10.67 2.33
N ALA A 211 -8.92 10.99 2.83
CA ALA A 211 -10.07 11.37 2.03
C ALA A 211 -10.45 12.81 2.39
N PRO A 212 -10.27 13.78 1.47
CA PRO A 212 -9.81 13.62 0.09
C PRO A 212 -8.27 13.56 -0.04
N TRP A 213 -7.76 12.90 -1.11
CA TRP A 213 -6.33 12.60 -1.31
C TRP A 213 -5.44 13.84 -1.41
N GLN A 214 -6.01 15.00 -1.75
CA GLN A 214 -5.32 16.28 -1.81
C GLN A 214 -4.63 16.61 -0.47
N TYR A 215 -5.15 16.12 0.66
CA TYR A 215 -4.50 16.32 1.95
C TYR A 215 -3.11 15.71 2.02
N ASP A 216 -2.99 14.49 1.54
CA ASP A 216 -1.71 13.81 1.50
C ASP A 216 -0.81 14.38 0.42
N PHE A 217 -1.37 14.81 -0.72
CA PHE A 217 -0.58 15.48 -1.75
C PHE A 217 0.12 16.74 -1.20
N ALA A 218 -0.55 17.55 -0.37
CA ALA A 218 0.03 18.73 0.29
C ALA A 218 1.02 18.36 1.41
N ASP A 219 0.62 17.46 2.31
CA ASP A 219 1.36 17.25 3.57
C ASP A 219 2.47 16.20 3.48
N CYS A 220 2.49 15.37 2.43
CA CYS A 220 3.60 14.46 2.16
C CYS A 220 4.82 15.24 1.63
N GLY A 221 5.61 15.79 2.56
CA GLY A 221 6.83 16.56 2.28
C GLY A 221 8.13 15.74 2.33
N CYS A 222 8.06 14.44 2.58
CA CYS A 222 9.26 13.59 2.57
C CYS A 222 9.57 13.18 1.12
N PHE A 223 10.85 13.16 0.74
CA PHE A 223 11.45 12.90 -0.59
C PHE A 223 10.99 11.63 -1.36
N TYR A 224 10.00 10.91 -0.87
CA TYR A 224 9.48 9.61 -1.31
C TYR A 224 8.74 9.64 -2.64
N TRP A 225 8.38 10.83 -3.12
CA TRP A 225 7.52 11.00 -4.28
C TRP A 225 8.20 11.73 -5.45
N ALA A 226 9.53 11.88 -5.48
CA ALA A 226 10.21 12.61 -6.57
C ALA A 226 9.86 12.10 -7.99
N SER A 227 9.51 10.82 -8.13
CA SER A 227 9.07 10.22 -9.40
C SER A 227 7.59 10.50 -9.76
N ASN A 228 6.74 10.82 -8.77
CA ASN A 228 5.28 10.99 -8.92
C ASN A 228 4.76 12.40 -8.57
N LYS A 229 5.58 13.21 -7.90
CA LYS A 229 5.44 14.64 -7.69
C LYS A 229 6.43 15.30 -8.64
N PRO A 230 6.03 15.62 -9.88
CA PRO A 230 6.91 16.24 -10.89
C PRO A 230 7.33 17.68 -10.49
N ASP A 231 7.07 18.08 -9.25
CA ASP A 231 7.32 19.40 -8.73
C ASP A 231 8.69 19.55 -8.08
N MET A 232 9.39 18.45 -7.77
CA MET A 232 10.78 18.44 -7.33
C MET A 232 11.73 18.24 -8.52
N VAL A 233 11.81 19.26 -9.37
CA VAL A 233 12.76 19.26 -10.50
C VAL A 233 13.79 20.34 -10.24
N ALA A 234 15.06 19.95 -10.14
CA ALA A 234 16.14 20.93 -10.20
C ALA A 234 16.23 21.45 -11.63
N ALA A 235 16.21 22.77 -11.79
CA ALA A 235 16.38 23.40 -13.10
C ALA A 235 17.76 23.14 -13.71
N GLU A 236 18.76 22.87 -12.86
CA GLU A 236 20.14 22.56 -13.23
C GLU A 236 20.60 21.26 -12.53
N PRO A 237 21.53 20.47 -13.12
CA PRO A 237 21.97 19.17 -12.59
C PRO A 237 22.44 19.17 -11.14
N ASP A 238 23.01 20.29 -10.67
CA ASP A 238 23.50 20.50 -9.30
C ASP A 238 22.78 21.67 -8.59
N GLY A 239 21.62 22.09 -9.12
CA GLY A 239 20.82 23.18 -8.57
C GLY A 239 19.98 22.75 -7.38
N ASP A 240 19.51 23.74 -6.61
CA ASP A 240 18.58 23.49 -5.51
C ASP A 240 17.30 22.81 -6.06
N GLN A 241 16.93 21.67 -5.47
CA GLN A 241 15.65 21.01 -5.74
C GLN A 241 14.55 21.81 -5.06
N LEU A 242 13.69 22.46 -5.85
CA LEU A 242 12.69 23.39 -5.36
C LEU A 242 11.31 22.95 -5.86
N TYR A 243 10.35 22.83 -4.93
CA TYR A 243 8.98 22.43 -5.22
C TYR A 243 8.26 23.51 -6.07
N ASN A 244 7.85 23.16 -7.29
CA ASN A 244 7.31 24.11 -8.27
C ASN A 244 5.79 24.14 -8.43
N PHE A 245 5.07 23.05 -8.10
CA PHE A 245 3.67 22.84 -8.51
C PHE A 245 2.64 23.33 -7.49
N GLN A 246 2.87 23.12 -6.19
CA GLN A 246 1.95 23.59 -5.12
C GLN A 246 2.20 25.04 -4.71
N ARG A 247 3.16 25.70 -5.35
CA ARG A 247 3.59 27.06 -5.00
C ARG A 247 2.67 28.07 -5.66
N VAL A 248 2.23 29.07 -4.89
CA VAL A 248 1.54 30.25 -5.44
C VAL A 248 2.60 31.09 -6.15
N ARG A 249 2.69 30.96 -7.49
CA ARG A 249 3.67 31.66 -8.31
C ARG A 249 3.10 32.96 -8.87
N ASN A 250 3.94 33.99 -8.96
CA ASN A 250 3.66 35.11 -9.85
C ASN A 250 4.26 34.80 -11.23
N LEU A 251 3.43 34.34 -12.17
CA LEU A 251 3.86 33.94 -13.51
C LEU A 251 4.56 35.06 -14.30
N ALA A 252 4.39 36.32 -13.91
CA ALA A 252 5.07 37.45 -14.56
C ALA A 252 6.53 37.62 -14.12
N THR A 253 6.90 37.10 -12.94
CA THR A 253 8.23 37.29 -12.33
C THR A 253 8.95 35.97 -12.04
N GLU A 254 8.24 34.85 -12.00
CA GLU A 254 8.79 33.55 -11.62
C GLU A 254 8.56 32.52 -12.74
N PRO A 255 9.57 32.24 -13.58
CA PRO A 255 9.45 31.25 -14.65
C PRO A 255 9.31 29.84 -14.06
N PRO A 256 8.80 28.86 -14.83
CA PRO A 256 8.56 27.51 -14.30
C PRO A 256 9.82 26.76 -13.86
N SER A 257 10.97 27.09 -14.45
CA SER A 257 12.30 26.60 -14.06
C SER A 257 12.99 27.49 -13.00
N GLY A 258 12.34 28.56 -12.54
CA GLY A 258 12.91 29.54 -11.63
C GLY A 258 12.77 29.15 -10.16
N ALA A 259 13.84 29.36 -9.40
CA ALA A 259 13.82 29.26 -7.95
C ALA A 259 12.87 30.31 -7.32
N PRO A 260 12.31 30.08 -6.12
CA PRO A 260 11.37 31.01 -5.52
C PRO A 260 12.07 32.29 -5.05
N GLY A 261 11.63 33.44 -5.56
CA GLY A 261 12.26 34.74 -5.28
C GLY A 261 13.52 35.03 -6.10
N ASP A 262 13.68 36.29 -6.50
CA ASP A 262 14.77 36.75 -7.35
C ASP A 262 16.09 36.89 -6.58
N THR A 263 16.01 37.11 -5.26
CA THR A 263 17.17 37.37 -4.38
C THR A 263 17.49 36.18 -3.44
N PRO A 264 18.75 36.05 -2.99
CA PRO A 264 19.12 35.08 -1.96
C PRO A 264 18.29 35.21 -0.67
N GLU A 265 17.95 36.43 -0.26
CA GLU A 265 17.15 36.72 0.93
C GLU A 265 15.69 36.29 0.78
N GLU A 266 15.13 36.37 -0.43
CA GLU A 266 13.82 35.83 -0.74
C GLU A 266 13.86 34.30 -0.77
N ARG A 267 14.86 33.70 -1.45
CA ARG A 267 15.09 32.25 -1.47
C ARG A 267 15.21 31.66 -0.07
N ALA A 268 15.93 32.34 0.84
CA ALA A 268 16.12 31.91 2.23
C ALA A 268 14.81 31.75 3.02
N ARG A 269 13.72 32.45 2.64
CA ARG A 269 12.42 32.31 3.30
C ARG A 269 11.79 30.94 3.04
N TYR A 270 11.99 30.39 1.84
CA TYR A 270 11.45 29.12 1.39
C TYR A 270 12.19 27.89 1.97
N VAL A 271 13.34 28.10 2.59
CA VAL A 271 14.10 27.05 3.30
C VAL A 271 13.50 26.73 4.68
N THR A 272 12.59 27.58 5.18
CA THR A 272 11.91 27.37 6.47
C THR A 272 10.50 26.80 6.27
N ILE A 273 10.07 25.91 7.17
CA ILE A 273 8.68 25.38 7.16
C ILE A 273 7.64 26.50 7.13
N ARG A 274 7.87 27.61 7.85
CA ARG A 274 6.93 28.76 7.85
C ARG A 274 6.86 29.50 6.51
N GLY A 275 7.99 29.68 5.83
CA GLY A 275 7.99 30.34 4.52
C GLY A 275 7.46 29.41 3.43
N TRP A 276 7.65 28.10 3.58
CA TRP A 276 6.97 27.09 2.77
C TRP A 276 5.45 27.16 2.96
N ASP A 277 4.97 27.08 4.19
CA ASP A 277 3.56 27.14 4.59
C ASP A 277 2.80 28.41 4.15
N GLY A 278 3.51 29.51 3.95
CA GLY A 278 2.96 30.81 3.59
C GLY A 278 2.77 31.01 2.09
N ASN A 279 3.46 30.23 1.26
CA ASN A 279 3.51 30.39 -0.20
C ASN A 279 3.07 29.13 -0.97
N THR A 280 2.47 28.16 -0.29
CA THR A 280 1.86 26.97 -0.89
C THR A 280 0.34 27.04 -0.84
N MET A 281 -0.32 26.54 -1.88
CA MET A 281 -1.77 26.32 -1.86
C MET A 281 -2.08 25.25 -0.82
N ARG A 282 -2.86 25.63 0.20
CA ARG A 282 -3.30 24.70 1.24
C ARG A 282 -4.44 23.81 0.76
N HIS A 283 -4.70 22.77 1.52
CA HIS A 283 -5.75 21.75 1.33
C HIS A 283 -7.03 22.27 0.69
N ARG A 284 -7.61 23.31 1.28
CA ARG A 284 -8.87 23.90 0.82
C ARG A 284 -8.72 24.55 -0.55
N ALA A 285 -7.68 25.37 -0.75
CA ALA A 285 -7.43 26.04 -2.02
C ALA A 285 -7.12 25.03 -3.13
N MET A 286 -6.43 23.92 -2.83
CA MET A 286 -6.25 22.84 -3.82
C MET A 286 -7.55 22.09 -4.16
N ILE A 287 -8.60 22.17 -3.35
CA ILE A 287 -9.90 21.57 -3.65
C ILE A 287 -10.78 22.57 -4.41
N GLU A 288 -10.78 23.83 -3.98
CA GLU A 288 -11.64 24.89 -4.51
C GLU A 288 -11.07 25.52 -5.79
N ASP A 289 -9.75 25.60 -5.93
CA ASP A 289 -9.06 26.40 -6.94
C ASP A 289 -8.04 25.56 -7.75
N TRP A 290 -8.21 24.23 -7.81
CA TRP A 290 -7.28 23.32 -8.52
C TRP A 290 -7.06 23.69 -9.99
N GLU A 291 -8.05 24.32 -10.60
CA GLU A 291 -8.02 24.78 -11.99
C GLU A 291 -7.05 25.94 -12.20
N THR A 292 -6.66 26.63 -11.14
CA THR A 292 -5.64 27.69 -11.18
C THR A 292 -4.22 27.14 -11.22
N LEU A 293 -4.05 25.83 -10.96
CA LEU A 293 -2.75 25.20 -11.01
C LEU A 293 -2.26 25.06 -12.47
N PRO A 294 -0.96 25.29 -12.70
CA PRO A 294 -0.31 24.93 -13.95
C PRO A 294 -0.52 23.45 -14.22
N VAL A 295 -0.94 23.08 -15.44
CA VAL A 295 -1.04 21.66 -15.85
C VAL A 295 -0.21 21.43 -17.09
N VAL A 296 0.39 20.25 -17.19
CA VAL A 296 1.15 19.84 -18.38
C VAL A 296 0.19 19.11 -19.32
N LEU A 297 -0.07 19.72 -20.47
CA LEU A 297 -0.88 19.12 -21.55
C LEU A 297 -0.02 19.07 -22.81
N GLU A 298 -0.01 17.92 -23.47
CA GLU A 298 0.76 17.72 -24.72
C GLU A 298 2.27 18.04 -24.62
N GLY A 299 2.84 17.94 -23.40
CA GLY A 299 4.24 18.24 -23.14
C GLY A 299 4.55 19.72 -22.88
N GLU A 300 3.54 20.58 -22.81
CA GLU A 300 3.68 22.00 -22.47
C GLU A 300 2.98 22.33 -21.14
N GLU A 301 3.67 23.05 -20.25
CA GLU A 301 3.10 23.55 -19.01
C GLU A 301 2.25 24.80 -19.29
N THR A 302 0.97 24.74 -18.92
CA THR A 302 0.00 25.83 -19.08
C THR A 302 -0.08 26.69 -17.82
N SER A 303 -0.61 27.91 -17.92
CA SER A 303 -0.72 28.83 -16.78
C SER A 303 -1.93 28.58 -15.88
N ALA A 304 -2.97 27.93 -16.40
CA ALA A 304 -4.18 27.52 -15.69
C ALA A 304 -4.95 26.52 -16.57
N PHE A 305 -5.70 25.63 -15.93
CA PHE A 305 -6.72 24.85 -16.60
C PHE A 305 -8.04 25.62 -16.56
N GLN A 306 -8.61 25.97 -17.71
CA GLN A 306 -9.99 26.44 -17.74
C GLN A 306 -10.87 25.24 -18.10
N PRO A 307 -11.57 24.62 -17.12
CA PRO A 307 -12.53 23.60 -17.46
C PRO A 307 -13.51 24.19 -18.47
N GLY A 308 -13.63 23.52 -19.62
CA GLY A 308 -14.67 23.85 -20.58
C GLY A 308 -16.05 23.80 -19.92
N PRO A 309 -17.08 24.41 -20.53
CA PRO A 309 -18.43 24.26 -20.03
C PRO A 309 -18.74 22.77 -19.82
N VAL A 310 -19.23 22.41 -18.63
CA VAL A 310 -19.62 21.03 -18.34
C VAL A 310 -20.63 20.62 -19.40
N GLU A 311 -20.22 19.69 -20.27
CA GLU A 311 -21.10 19.20 -21.32
C GLU A 311 -22.19 18.36 -20.66
N VAL A 312 -23.35 18.97 -20.43
CA VAL A 312 -24.53 18.23 -19.97
C VAL A 312 -25.00 17.38 -21.13
N LEU A 313 -24.68 16.09 -21.06
CA LEU A 313 -25.13 15.14 -22.05
C LEU A 313 -26.66 15.16 -22.10
N PRO A 314 -27.25 15.23 -23.31
CA PRO A 314 -28.68 15.00 -23.52
C PRO A 314 -29.13 13.72 -22.80
N ALA A 315 -30.36 13.69 -22.28
CA ALA A 315 -30.84 12.56 -21.48
C ALA A 315 -30.78 11.20 -22.23
N ASP A 316 -30.88 11.22 -23.56
CA ASP A 316 -30.73 10.08 -24.46
C ASP A 316 -29.26 9.64 -24.68
N ARG A 317 -28.28 10.44 -24.24
CA ARG A 317 -26.85 10.14 -24.24
C ARG A 317 -26.30 9.82 -22.86
N VAL A 318 -27.08 10.03 -21.79
CA VAL A 318 -26.72 9.60 -20.44
C VAL A 318 -26.94 8.10 -20.34
N LEU A 319 -25.84 7.36 -20.19
CA LEU A 319 -25.88 5.91 -20.05
C LEU A 319 -26.45 5.52 -18.68
N SER A 320 -27.28 4.47 -18.66
CA SER A 320 -27.62 3.80 -17.42
C SER A 320 -26.37 3.17 -16.79
N ARG A 321 -26.41 2.92 -15.48
CA ARG A 321 -25.32 2.28 -14.75
C ARG A 321 -24.89 0.94 -15.38
N ASP A 322 -25.86 0.15 -15.85
CA ASP A 322 -25.58 -1.15 -16.46
C ASP A 322 -24.88 -1.00 -17.81
N GLU A 323 -25.28 -0.03 -18.63
CA GLU A 323 -24.61 0.30 -19.90
C GLU A 323 -23.19 0.85 -19.69
N VAL A 324 -22.97 1.66 -18.65
CA VAL A 324 -21.62 2.12 -18.27
C VAL A 324 -20.74 0.93 -17.92
N ILE A 325 -21.23 0.01 -17.09
CA ILE A 325 -20.50 -1.20 -16.70
C ILE A 325 -20.16 -2.05 -17.92
N GLU A 326 -21.10 -2.24 -18.85
CA GLU A 326 -20.88 -3.00 -20.08
C GLU A 326 -19.81 -2.34 -20.97
N ARG A 327 -19.91 -1.04 -21.21
CA ARG A 327 -18.95 -0.31 -22.04
C ARG A 327 -17.56 -0.26 -21.42
N LEU A 328 -17.46 -0.05 -20.11
CA LEU A 328 -16.17 -0.09 -19.42
C LEU A 328 -15.51 -1.47 -19.53
N LYS A 329 -16.28 -2.56 -19.45
CA LYS A 329 -15.74 -3.91 -19.68
C LYS A 329 -15.19 -4.07 -21.09
N TYR A 330 -15.86 -3.54 -22.10
CA TYR A 330 -15.35 -3.56 -23.48
C TYR A 330 -14.11 -2.69 -23.64
N LEU A 331 -14.16 -1.43 -23.19
CA LEU A 331 -13.03 -0.49 -23.29
C LEU A 331 -11.78 -1.00 -22.59
N ALA A 332 -11.91 -1.63 -21.43
CA ALA A 332 -10.80 -2.27 -20.73
C ALA A 332 -10.06 -3.31 -21.61
N THR A 333 -10.76 -4.00 -22.52
CA THR A 333 -10.12 -4.92 -23.47
C THR A 333 -9.34 -4.20 -24.57
N VAL A 334 -9.84 -3.04 -25.02
CA VAL A 334 -9.20 -2.22 -26.07
C VAL A 334 -7.96 -1.53 -25.51
N GLU A 335 -8.06 -0.93 -24.33
CA GLU A 335 -6.95 -0.27 -23.64
C GLU A 335 -5.83 -1.28 -23.31
N HIS A 336 -6.19 -2.47 -22.84
CA HIS A 336 -5.23 -3.55 -22.67
C HIS A 336 -4.53 -3.93 -23.98
N GLY A 337 -5.26 -3.98 -25.10
CA GLY A 337 -4.67 -4.20 -26.44
C GLY A 337 -3.66 -3.12 -26.82
N LEU A 338 -4.02 -1.85 -26.63
CA LEU A 338 -3.17 -0.68 -26.88
C LEU A 338 -1.89 -0.70 -26.03
N MET A 339 -2.00 -1.02 -24.73
CA MET A 339 -0.84 -1.15 -23.86
C MET A 339 0.09 -2.28 -24.31
N VAL A 340 -0.47 -3.42 -24.76
CA VAL A 340 0.33 -4.53 -25.30
C VAL A 340 1.03 -4.13 -26.59
N GLU A 341 0.34 -3.46 -27.51
CA GLU A 341 0.95 -2.94 -28.75
C GLU A 341 2.07 -1.95 -28.46
N TYR A 342 1.87 -1.05 -27.48
CA TYR A 342 2.88 -0.07 -27.07
C TYR A 342 4.11 -0.74 -26.46
N LEU A 343 3.92 -1.72 -25.57
CA LEU A 343 5.00 -2.55 -25.02
C LEU A 343 5.73 -3.30 -26.15
N TYR A 344 5.01 -3.91 -27.07
CA TYR A 344 5.59 -4.65 -28.19
C TYR A 344 6.37 -3.75 -29.14
N ALA A 345 5.84 -2.56 -29.46
CA ALA A 345 6.51 -1.53 -30.25
C ALA A 345 7.78 -1.04 -29.54
N HIS A 346 7.71 -0.77 -28.24
CA HIS A 346 8.87 -0.38 -27.44
C HIS A 346 9.99 -1.43 -27.47
N TYR A 347 9.64 -2.72 -27.30
CA TYR A 347 10.62 -3.81 -27.36
C TYR A 347 11.17 -4.10 -28.76
N SER A 348 10.40 -3.84 -29.82
CA SER A 348 10.84 -4.09 -31.20
C SER A 348 11.78 -3.01 -31.75
N VAL A 349 11.82 -1.82 -31.15
CA VAL A 349 12.73 -0.73 -31.53
C VAL A 349 14.08 -0.83 -30.81
N ASN A 350 14.19 -1.58 -29.70
CA ASN A 350 15.42 -1.64 -28.90
C ASN A 350 15.75 -3.04 -28.34
N VAL A 351 15.74 -4.07 -29.19
CA VAL A 351 16.25 -5.41 -28.80
C VAL A 351 17.77 -5.37 -28.61
N PRO A 352 18.31 -5.58 -27.39
CA PRO A 352 19.75 -5.80 -27.24
C PRO A 352 20.10 -7.15 -27.87
N ARG A 353 20.91 -7.15 -28.93
CA ARG A 353 21.28 -8.37 -29.69
C ARG A 353 22.35 -9.23 -28.99
N GLY A 354 22.53 -9.09 -27.68
CA GLY A 354 23.53 -9.83 -26.92
C GLY A 354 23.13 -10.03 -25.46
N ALA A 355 23.52 -11.17 -24.89
CA ALA A 355 23.39 -11.41 -23.46
C ALA A 355 24.22 -10.36 -22.68
N PRO A 356 23.71 -9.76 -21.59
CA PRO A 356 24.52 -9.02 -20.64
C PRO A 356 25.63 -9.94 -20.14
N GLY A 357 26.88 -9.55 -20.38
CA GLY A 357 28.03 -10.19 -19.75
C GLY A 357 27.85 -10.15 -18.24
N ALA A 358 28.10 -11.28 -17.58
CA ALA A 358 28.28 -11.31 -16.15
C ALA A 358 29.57 -10.53 -15.85
N ASN A 359 29.42 -9.26 -15.47
CA ASN A 359 30.52 -8.48 -14.94
C ASN A 359 30.43 -8.50 -13.42
N SER A 360 31.56 -8.96 -12.85
CA SER A 360 32.07 -8.96 -11.48
C SER A 360 31.69 -7.77 -10.60
#